data_AF-A0A8H4ZRI0-F1
#
_entry.id   AF-A0A8H4ZRI0-F1
#
_cell.length_a   1.000
_cell.length_b   1.000
_cell.length_c   1.000
_cell.angle_alpha   90.00
_cell.angle_beta   90.00
_cell.angle_gamma   90.00
#
_symmetry.space_group_name_H-M   'P 1'
#
loop_
_entity.id
_entity.type
_entity.pdbx_description
1 polymer ?
#
loop_
_entity_poly.entity_id
_entity_poly.type
_entity_poly.pdbx_seq_one_letter_code
_entity_poly.pdbx_strand_id
1 'polypeptide(L)'
;MASSQLSAAEARWREQFAAMQEAIANLKIPQENGSVEDDLDDDEFGGYSSGNSGQDVWDFISDDDQEALSSDFADGEALDGPAVADYGAEWFAVRCSAIAAKNGLSADVFESQIMSVLDSDRSDDELQIQLTDL
;
A
#
# COMPACT_ATOMS: atom_id res chain seq x y z
N MET A 1 1.17 -36.66 -9.75
CA MET A 1 0.50 -36.37 -8.45
C MET A 1 0.14 -34.88 -8.29
N ALA A 2 0.99 -33.92 -8.70
CA ALA A 2 0.68 -32.48 -8.59
C ALA A 2 -0.50 -32.00 -9.46
N SER A 3 -0.64 -32.53 -10.68
CA SER A 3 -1.73 -32.21 -11.60
C SER A 3 -3.13 -32.62 -11.09
N SER A 4 -3.21 -33.70 -10.31
CA SER A 4 -4.45 -34.14 -9.67
C SER A 4 -4.87 -33.23 -8.51
N GLN A 5 -3.90 -32.64 -7.79
CA GLN A 5 -4.18 -31.66 -6.74
C GLN A 5 -4.65 -30.32 -7.32
N LEU A 6 -4.07 -29.89 -8.45
CA LEU A 6 -4.51 -28.68 -9.16
C LEU A 6 -5.97 -28.82 -9.65
N SER A 7 -6.31 -29.97 -10.25
CA SER A 7 -7.68 -30.24 -10.72
C SER A 7 -8.69 -30.32 -9.57
N ALA A 8 -8.28 -30.88 -8.42
CA ALA A 8 -9.12 -30.90 -7.22
C ALA A 8 -9.30 -29.49 -6.60
N ALA A 9 -8.26 -28.65 -6.64
CA ALA A 9 -8.35 -27.26 -6.19
C ALA A 9 -9.24 -26.41 -7.12
N GLU A 10 -9.15 -26.61 -8.44
CA GLU A 10 -10.01 -25.96 -9.42
C GLU A 10 -11.48 -26.34 -9.20
N ALA A 11 -11.79 -27.62 -8.99
CA ALA A 11 -13.14 -28.07 -8.72
C ALA A 11 -13.73 -27.39 -7.46
N ARG A 12 -12.94 -27.32 -6.37
CA ARG A 12 -13.34 -26.64 -5.14
C ARG A 12 -13.51 -25.13 -5.32
N TRP A 13 -12.68 -24.49 -6.13
CA TRP A 13 -12.80 -23.06 -6.40
C TRP A 13 -14.07 -22.75 -7.19
N ARG A 14 -14.40 -23.58 -8.19
CA ARG A 14 -15.63 -23.42 -8.99
C ARG A 14 -16.90 -23.62 -8.16
N GLU A 15 -16.90 -24.59 -7.24
CA GLU A 15 -18.01 -24.80 -6.30
C GLU A 15 -18.21 -23.59 -5.37
N GLN A 16 -17.13 -23.07 -4.79
CA GLN A 16 -17.20 -21.89 -3.91
C GLN A 16 -17.62 -20.63 -4.67
N PHE A 17 -17.12 -20.42 -5.88
CA PHE A 17 -17.51 -19.28 -6.70
C PHE A 17 -18.99 -19.33 -7.10
N ALA A 18 -19.51 -20.51 -7.45
CA ALA A 18 -20.93 -20.69 -7.74
C ALA A 18 -21.80 -20.40 -6.51
N ALA A 19 -21.38 -20.85 -5.32
CA ALA A 19 -22.08 -20.56 -4.07
C ALA A 19 -22.06 -19.06 -3.73
N MET A 20 -20.95 -18.35 -3.98
CA MET A 20 -20.88 -16.90 -3.82
C MET A 20 -21.79 -16.17 -4.82
N GLN A 21 -21.80 -16.59 -6.08
CA GLN A 21 -22.65 -16.00 -7.10
C GLN A 21 -24.14 -16.22 -6.79
N GLU A 22 -24.51 -17.39 -6.28
CA GLU A 22 -25.88 -17.68 -5.82
C GLU A 22 -26.25 -16.84 -4.58
N ALA A 23 -25.33 -16.68 -3.63
CA ALA A 23 -25.54 -15.82 -2.46
C ALA A 23 -25.72 -14.35 -2.87
N ILE A 24 -24.95 -13.86 -3.84
CA ILE A 24 -25.09 -12.51 -4.40
C ILE A 24 -26.41 -12.36 -5.15
N ALA A 25 -26.84 -13.37 -5.91
CA ALA A 25 -28.14 -13.33 -6.60
C ALA A 25 -29.34 -13.41 -5.64
N ASN A 26 -29.18 -14.10 -4.51
CA ASN A 26 -30.21 -14.21 -3.47
C ASN A 26 -30.24 -12.97 -2.56
N LEU A 27 -29.12 -12.27 -2.44
CA LEU A 27 -29.12 -10.86 -2.05
C LEU A 27 -29.86 -10.11 -3.17
N LYS A 28 -31.15 -9.86 -2.97
CA LYS A 28 -31.97 -8.98 -3.82
C LYS A 28 -31.44 -7.55 -3.70
N ILE A 29 -30.24 -7.31 -4.21
CA ILE A 29 -29.67 -5.99 -4.40
C ILE A 29 -30.63 -5.34 -5.40
N PRO A 30 -31.32 -4.25 -5.03
CA PRO A 30 -32.14 -3.52 -5.97
C PRO A 30 -31.25 -3.20 -7.16
N GLN A 31 -31.58 -3.74 -8.33
CA GLN A 31 -31.04 -3.17 -9.56
C GLN A 31 -31.72 -1.82 -9.68
N GLU A 32 -31.06 -0.77 -9.17
CA GLU A 32 -31.39 0.60 -9.54
C GLU A 32 -31.14 0.74 -11.04
N ASN A 33 -32.09 0.26 -11.83
CA ASN A 33 -32.44 0.86 -13.10
C ASN A 33 -33.27 2.12 -12.79
N GLY A 34 -32.74 2.99 -11.93
CA GLY A 34 -33.29 4.30 -11.68
C GLY A 34 -32.67 5.23 -12.70
N SER A 35 -33.47 5.70 -13.66
CA SER A 35 -33.14 6.92 -14.38
C SER A 35 -32.73 7.96 -13.35
N VAL A 36 -31.54 8.53 -13.55
CA VAL A 36 -30.94 9.55 -12.71
C VAL A 36 -31.74 10.84 -12.90
N GLU A 37 -32.91 10.90 -12.29
CA GLU A 37 -33.73 12.08 -12.26
C GLU A 37 -34.38 12.20 -10.89
N ASP A 38 -33.92 13.26 -10.20
CA ASP A 38 -34.56 13.97 -9.11
C ASP A 38 -34.30 13.46 -7.67
N ASP A 39 -33.59 14.32 -6.94
CA ASP A 39 -33.74 14.58 -5.50
C ASP A 39 -32.97 13.69 -4.50
N LEU A 40 -31.67 13.53 -4.74
CA LEU A 40 -30.72 13.29 -3.65
C LEU A 40 -29.81 14.52 -3.56
N ASP A 41 -29.93 15.27 -2.47
CA ASP A 41 -29.05 16.37 -2.07
C ASP A 41 -27.57 15.96 -2.25
N ASP A 42 -26.94 16.58 -3.26
CA ASP A 42 -25.61 16.31 -3.81
C ASP A 42 -24.48 16.98 -2.99
N ASP A 43 -24.61 16.98 -1.66
CA ASP A 43 -23.65 17.65 -0.77
C ASP A 43 -23.06 16.77 0.33
N GLU A 44 -23.45 15.49 0.45
CA GLU A 44 -22.89 14.61 1.51
C GLU A 44 -22.29 13.26 1.03
N PHE A 45 -22.35 12.91 -0.26
CA PHE A 45 -21.78 11.63 -0.73
C PHE A 45 -21.02 11.70 -2.07
N GLY A 46 -20.38 12.83 -2.38
CA GLY A 46 -19.58 13.02 -3.60
C GLY A 46 -18.06 12.92 -3.43
N GLY A 47 -17.57 12.44 -2.28
CA GLY A 47 -16.15 12.59 -1.91
C GLY A 47 -15.21 11.44 -2.22
N TYR A 48 -15.70 10.25 -2.57
CA TYR A 48 -14.84 9.08 -2.70
C TYR A 48 -15.24 8.23 -3.91
N SER A 49 -14.56 8.51 -5.02
CA SER A 49 -14.17 7.60 -6.08
C SER A 49 -14.63 8.01 -7.48
N SER A 50 -13.62 8.37 -8.29
CA SER A 50 -13.55 8.17 -9.73
C SER A 50 -14.52 8.99 -10.60
N GLY A 51 -14.27 10.29 -10.68
CA GLY A 51 -14.96 11.19 -11.60
C GLY A 51 -14.12 12.40 -12.01
N ASN A 52 -13.04 12.21 -12.77
CA ASN A 52 -12.41 13.24 -13.63
C ASN A 52 -12.00 14.57 -12.94
N SER A 53 -11.78 14.60 -11.63
CA SER A 53 -11.15 15.75 -10.96
C SER A 53 -9.90 15.25 -10.28
N GLY A 54 -8.75 15.82 -10.65
CA GLY A 54 -7.39 15.44 -10.21
C GLY A 54 -7.16 15.65 -8.72
N GLN A 55 -7.91 14.93 -7.91
CA GLN A 55 -7.83 14.82 -6.46
C GLN A 55 -7.71 13.35 -6.05
N ASP A 56 -7.30 12.47 -6.98
CA ASP A 56 -6.87 11.15 -6.58
C ASP A 56 -5.60 11.31 -5.73
N VAL A 57 -5.62 10.72 -4.53
CA VAL A 57 -4.47 10.71 -3.60
C VAL A 57 -3.21 10.14 -4.27
N TRP A 58 -3.40 9.35 -5.33
CA TRP A 58 -2.35 8.74 -6.14
C TRP A 58 -1.86 9.62 -7.32
N ASP A 59 -2.56 10.69 -7.68
CA ASP A 59 -2.10 11.68 -8.67
C ASP A 59 -0.95 12.57 -8.13
N PHE A 60 -0.69 12.54 -6.82
CA PHE A 60 0.47 13.19 -6.20
C PHE A 60 1.79 12.53 -6.56
N ILE A 61 1.77 11.28 -7.05
CA ILE A 61 2.93 10.67 -7.69
C ILE A 61 2.94 11.17 -9.14
N SER A 62 3.27 12.45 -9.30
CA SER A 62 3.49 13.01 -10.63
C SER A 62 4.70 12.32 -11.25
N ASP A 63 4.51 11.72 -12.42
CA ASP A 63 5.55 11.06 -13.22
C ASP A 63 6.66 12.02 -13.72
N ASP A 64 6.62 13.29 -13.31
CA ASP A 64 7.58 14.35 -13.68
C ASP A 64 8.88 14.32 -12.86
N ASP A 65 8.93 13.57 -11.74
CA ASP A 65 10.13 13.47 -10.90
C ASP A 65 11.16 12.42 -11.40
N GLN A 66 11.01 11.87 -12.61
CA GLN A 66 11.99 10.95 -13.20
C GLN A 66 13.13 11.62 -14.00
N GLU A 67 13.12 12.95 -14.18
CA GLU A 67 14.14 13.62 -15.03
C GLU A 67 15.16 14.49 -14.28
N ALA A 68 15.04 14.68 -12.96
CA ALA A 68 15.93 15.56 -12.19
C ALA A 68 17.07 14.87 -11.43
N LEU A 69 17.28 13.56 -11.58
CA LEU A 69 18.50 12.88 -11.11
C LEU A 69 19.63 12.98 -12.15
N SER A 70 19.81 14.17 -12.74
CA SER A 70 20.92 14.48 -13.63
C SER A 70 22.18 14.78 -12.80
N SER A 71 22.97 13.73 -12.56
CA SER A 71 24.43 13.67 -12.40
C SER A 71 25.24 14.80 -11.74
N ASP A 72 24.66 15.68 -10.92
CA ASP A 72 25.42 16.76 -10.23
C ASP A 72 25.47 16.60 -8.70
N PHE A 73 24.88 15.53 -8.15
CA PHE A 73 25.16 15.13 -6.75
C PHE A 73 26.44 14.30 -6.62
N ALA A 74 27.41 14.57 -7.50
CA ALA A 74 28.72 13.94 -7.56
C ALA A 74 29.83 14.96 -7.24
N ASP A 75 29.68 15.73 -6.17
CA ASP A 75 30.85 16.27 -5.45
C ASP A 75 30.45 16.65 -4.02
N GLY A 76 30.89 15.85 -3.04
CA GLY A 76 30.61 16.13 -1.64
C GLY A 76 30.71 14.91 -0.74
N GLU A 77 31.92 14.37 -0.64
CA GLU A 77 32.33 13.33 0.32
C GLU A 77 32.03 11.88 -0.09
N ALA A 78 32.90 11.38 -0.97
CA ALA A 78 33.11 9.95 -1.20
C ALA A 78 33.49 9.25 0.12
N LEU A 79 32.53 8.56 0.73
CA LEU A 79 32.82 7.40 1.56
C LEU A 79 32.84 6.19 0.61
N ASP A 80 34.06 5.85 0.18
CA ASP A 80 34.39 4.65 -0.59
C ASP A 80 34.01 3.40 0.24
N GLY A 81 32.77 2.96 0.09
CA GLY A 81 32.28 1.67 0.52
C GLY A 81 31.98 0.83 -0.72
N PRO A 82 32.31 -0.47 -0.74
CA PRO A 82 31.94 -1.34 -1.85
C PRO A 82 30.43 -1.24 -2.07
N ALA A 83 29.93 -1.55 -3.27
CA ALA A 83 28.50 -1.63 -3.57
C ALA A 83 27.82 -2.71 -2.68
N VAL A 84 27.63 -2.39 -1.41
CA VAL A 84 26.77 -3.07 -0.46
C VAL A 84 25.37 -2.69 -0.91
N ALA A 85 24.49 -3.68 -1.01
CA ALA A 85 23.10 -3.51 -1.39
C ALA A 85 22.57 -2.15 -0.91
N ASP A 86 22.05 -1.32 -1.84
CA ASP A 86 21.52 0.03 -1.58
C ASP A 86 20.57 0.08 -0.36
N TYR A 87 20.04 -1.08 0.03
CA TYR A 87 19.23 -1.32 1.20
C TYR A 87 19.88 -2.42 2.07
N GLY A 88 20.48 -2.03 3.19
CA GLY A 88 21.09 -2.92 4.18
C GLY A 88 20.89 -2.41 5.61
N ALA A 89 21.40 -3.16 6.60
CA ALA A 89 21.26 -2.78 8.01
C ALA A 89 21.86 -1.39 8.32
N GLU A 90 22.97 -1.04 7.67
CA GLU A 90 23.58 0.28 7.79
C GLU A 90 22.65 1.39 7.23
N TRP A 91 22.08 1.18 6.05
CA TRP A 91 21.10 2.10 5.46
C TRP A 91 19.89 2.30 6.39
N PHE A 92 19.38 1.20 6.96
CA PHE A 92 18.24 1.24 7.87
C PHE A 92 18.55 2.03 9.15
N ALA A 93 19.71 1.83 9.76
CA ALA A 93 20.15 2.58 10.93
C ALA A 93 20.33 4.08 10.63
N VAL A 94 20.90 4.42 9.47
CA VAL A 94 21.04 5.82 9.02
C VAL A 94 19.67 6.47 8.80
N ARG A 95 18.70 5.75 8.22
CA ARG A 95 17.33 6.25 8.06
C ARG A 95 16.61 6.44 9.38
N CYS A 96 16.67 5.45 10.27
CA CYS A 96 16.04 5.51 11.59
C CYS A 96 16.62 6.66 12.43
N SER A 97 17.94 6.83 12.43
CA SER A 97 18.59 7.94 13.14
C SER A 97 18.21 9.31 12.58
N ALA A 98 18.09 9.47 11.26
CA ALA A 98 17.66 10.72 10.63
C ALA A 98 16.21 11.10 10.99
N ILE A 99 15.29 10.13 11.02
CA ILE A 99 13.88 10.34 11.39
C ILE A 99 13.75 10.60 12.89
N ALA A 100 14.46 9.83 13.72
CA ALA A 100 14.45 10.00 15.17
C ALA A 100 15.01 11.38 15.58
N ALA A 101 16.09 11.83 14.95
CA ALA A 101 16.67 13.16 15.19
C ALA A 101 15.69 14.30 14.89
N LYS A 102 14.87 14.16 13.84
CA LYS A 102 13.83 15.15 13.48
C LYS A 102 12.69 15.21 14.50
N ASN A 103 12.33 14.06 15.08
CA ASN A 103 11.22 13.93 16.02
C ASN A 103 11.63 13.98 17.50
N GLY A 104 12.93 14.17 17.78
CA GLY A 104 13.46 14.16 19.15
C GLY A 104 13.39 12.79 19.84
N LEU A 105 13.28 11.72 19.06
CA LEU A 105 13.25 10.34 19.52
C LEU A 105 14.69 9.78 19.62
N SER A 106 14.87 8.73 20.41
CA SER A 106 16.13 8.00 20.43
C SER A 106 16.16 7.01 19.26
N ALA A 107 17.23 7.08 18.46
CA ALA A 107 17.36 6.27 17.25
C ALA A 107 17.27 4.76 17.53
N ASP A 108 17.91 4.31 18.61
CA ASP A 108 17.92 2.91 19.05
C ASP A 108 16.52 2.39 19.41
N VAL A 109 15.72 3.21 20.10
CA VAL A 109 14.34 2.84 20.48
C VAL A 109 13.44 2.79 19.25
N PHE A 110 13.56 3.79 18.35
CA PHE A 110 12.77 3.84 17.12
C PHE A 110 13.11 2.67 16.18
N GLU A 111 14.39 2.34 16.04
CA GLU A 111 14.85 1.18 15.28
C GLU A 111 14.28 -0.13 15.83
N SER A 112 14.36 -0.34 17.15
CA SER A 112 13.82 -1.53 17.80
C SER A 112 12.29 -1.64 17.67
N GLN A 113 11.57 -0.51 17.68
CA GLN A 113 10.13 -0.49 17.48
C GLN A 113 9.75 -0.92 16.06
N ILE A 114 10.42 -0.36 15.04
CA ILE A 114 10.18 -0.74 13.65
C ILE A 114 10.52 -2.23 13.46
N MET A 115 11.65 -2.71 13.97
CA MET A 115 12.00 -4.14 13.88
C MET A 115 10.94 -5.03 14.55
N SER A 116 10.39 -4.62 15.70
CA SER A 116 9.32 -5.37 16.37
C SER A 116 8.01 -5.40 15.58
N VAL A 117 7.69 -4.33 14.85
CA VAL A 117 6.51 -4.29 13.98
C VAL A 117 6.74 -5.16 12.73
N LEU A 118 7.94 -5.12 12.15
CA LEU A 118 8.30 -5.93 10.98
C LEU A 118 8.38 -7.43 11.28
N ASP A 119 8.78 -7.83 12.50
CA ASP A 119 8.80 -9.23 12.94
C ASP A 119 7.40 -9.75 13.30
N SER A 120 6.43 -8.85 13.49
CA SER A 120 5.06 -9.26 13.78
C SER A 120 4.45 -9.92 12.53
N ASP A 121 4.05 -11.19 12.65
CA ASP A 121 3.33 -11.96 11.61
C ASP A 121 1.90 -11.39 11.42
N ARG A 122 1.82 -10.19 10.87
CA ARG A 122 0.59 -9.44 10.58
C ARG A 122 0.39 -9.30 9.08
N SER A 123 -0.83 -8.99 8.67
CA SER A 123 -1.10 -8.67 7.26
C SER A 123 -0.42 -7.36 6.87
N ASP A 124 -0.12 -7.21 5.58
CA ASP A 124 0.53 -6.01 5.03
C ASP A 124 -0.27 -4.74 5.35
N ASP A 125 -1.60 -4.79 5.24
CA ASP A 125 -2.48 -3.66 5.58
C ASP A 125 -2.35 -3.23 7.05
N GLU A 126 -2.29 -4.19 7.99
CA GLU A 126 -2.12 -3.88 9.41
C GLU A 126 -0.72 -3.34 9.71
N LEU A 127 0.30 -3.88 9.05
CA LEU A 127 1.69 -3.43 9.18
C LEU A 127 1.83 -1.99 8.71
N GLN A 128 1.25 -1.63 7.56
CA GLN A 128 1.25 -0.27 7.04
C GLN A 128 0.55 0.71 7.99
N ILE A 129 -0.59 0.33 8.58
CA ILE A 129 -1.30 1.16 9.56
C ILE A 129 -0.41 1.39 10.79
N GLN A 130 0.24 0.35 11.31
CA GLN A 130 1.11 0.47 12.48
C GLN A 130 2.39 1.28 12.22
N LEU A 131 3.00 1.14 11.04
CA LEU A 131 4.14 1.95 10.64
C LEU A 131 3.77 3.43 10.45
N THR A 132 2.53 3.72 10.03
CA THR A 132 2.06 5.09 9.84
C THR A 132 1.71 5.77 11.17
N ASP A 133 1.30 5.00 12.17
CA ASP A 133 1.02 5.49 13.53
C ASP A 133 2.30 5.83 14.33
N LEU A 134 3.42 5.18 13.98
CA LEU A 134 4.75 5.32 14.59
C LEU A 134 5.50 6.59 14.14
#